data_AF-A0A973P4L4-F1
#
_entry.id   AF-A0A973P4L4-F1
#
_cell.length_a   1.000
_cell.length_b   1.000
_cell.length_c   1.000
_cell.angle_alpha   90.00
_cell.angle_beta   90.00
_cell.angle_gamma   90.00
#
_symmetry.space_group_name_H-M   'P 1'
#
loop_
_entity.id
_entity.type
_entity.pdbx_description
1 polymer ?
#
loop_
_entity_poly.entity_id
_entity_poly.type
_entity_poly.pdbx_seq_one_letter_code
_entity_poly.pdbx_strand_id
1 'polypeptide(L)'
;MSPGLLATVAAFVAAEAVLPNLTLIAMGHATGRIPAAARDGLGSPAGHALLVALGVAGVCYGLSLVRGPAQDALSAVVRARMAVTLQRRLVTAVGAPAGIAHLEDPETLDRLANAQGQLMNAAPAEAPMTIAGQVGGWLSGTLACLVLASFRWWLGLAVFAAWVAVRRPIGQLIRSRVGSFRAAGEPLRRAWYLFGVATRPTAAKEARVFGLGGWLAARHREYYIAGLTPTWAEIRRQGRRVAVVAVGVFAVFALGAGTLGWTAYHHETSLGTLAVMLTMLPSSMAVGSVS
;
A
#
# COMPACT_ATOMS: atom_id res chain seq x y z
N MET A 1 15.81 15.92 13.85
CA MET A 1 15.05 16.33 12.64
C MET A 1 14.85 17.83 12.73
N SER A 2 15.10 18.59 11.66
CA SER A 2 14.83 20.03 11.69
C SER A 2 13.32 20.27 11.80
N PRO A 3 12.87 21.29 12.58
CA PRO A 3 11.45 21.58 12.76
C PRO A 3 10.71 21.85 11.42
N GLY A 4 11.41 22.39 10.42
CA GLY A 4 10.87 22.58 9.07
C GLY A 4 10.48 21.27 8.36
N LEU A 5 11.28 20.20 8.49
CA LEU A 5 10.97 18.91 7.87
C LEU A 5 9.74 18.24 8.50
N LEU A 6 9.56 18.37 9.82
CA LEU A 6 8.36 17.89 10.51
C LEU A 6 7.10 18.64 10.06
N ALA A 7 7.18 19.97 9.94
CA ALA A 7 6.07 20.78 9.45
C ALA A 7 5.69 20.43 8.01
N THR A 8 6.66 20.24 7.11
CA THR A 8 6.39 19.83 5.72
C THR A 8 5.72 18.46 5.65
N VAL A 9 6.20 17.48 6.44
CA VAL A 9 5.60 16.14 6.47
C VAL A 9 4.19 16.18 7.07
N ALA A 10 3.97 16.94 8.15
CA ALA A 10 2.64 17.10 8.74
C ALA A 10 1.65 17.77 7.77
N ALA A 11 2.08 18.83 7.07
CA ALA A 11 1.27 19.48 6.05
C ALA A 11 0.94 18.53 4.90
N PHE A 12 1.90 17.71 4.46
CA PHE A 12 1.69 16.69 3.43
C PHE A 12 0.68 15.63 3.87
N VAL A 13 0.78 15.13 5.11
CA VAL A 13 -0.16 14.15 5.69
C VAL A 13 -1.56 14.74 5.82
N ALA A 14 -1.68 15.99 6.27
CA ALA A 14 -2.97 16.69 6.35
C ALA A 14 -3.59 16.89 4.96
N ALA A 15 -2.78 17.29 3.98
CA ALA A 15 -3.21 17.42 2.59
C ALA A 15 -3.70 16.07 2.03
N GLU A 16 -2.99 14.97 2.32
CA GLU A 16 -3.40 13.60 1.97
C GLU A 16 -4.74 13.20 2.56
N ALA A 17 -4.97 13.56 3.80
CA ALA A 17 -6.19 13.20 4.50
C ALA A 17 -7.41 13.98 3.96
N VAL A 18 -7.22 15.26 3.66
CA VAL A 18 -8.33 16.20 3.44
C VAL A 18 -8.68 16.36 1.96
N LEU A 19 -7.69 16.52 1.07
CA LEU A 19 -7.93 16.86 -0.34
C LEU A 19 -8.82 15.84 -1.08
N PRO A 20 -8.58 14.52 -1.00
CA PRO A 20 -9.39 13.54 -1.73
C PRO A 20 -10.85 13.54 -1.25
N ASN A 21 -11.06 13.68 0.06
CA ASN A 21 -12.40 13.72 0.65
C ASN A 21 -13.15 14.99 0.22
N LEU A 22 -12.47 16.14 0.22
CA LEU A 22 -13.05 17.40 -0.26
C LEU A 22 -13.44 17.34 -1.74
N THR A 23 -12.58 16.76 -2.59
CA THR A 23 -12.90 16.59 -4.02
C THR A 23 -14.16 15.76 -4.22
N LEU A 24 -14.31 14.65 -3.50
CA LEU A 24 -15.49 13.78 -3.60
C LEU A 24 -16.76 14.46 -3.07
N ILE A 25 -16.68 15.18 -1.94
CA ILE A 25 -17.79 15.94 -1.40
C ILE A 25 -18.23 17.04 -2.38
N ALA A 26 -17.27 17.81 -2.91
CA ALA A 26 -17.53 18.87 -3.89
C ALA A 26 -18.14 18.31 -5.18
N MET A 27 -17.64 17.18 -5.67
CA MET A 27 -18.17 16.52 -6.86
C MET A 27 -19.60 16.02 -6.64
N GLY A 28 -19.90 15.37 -5.51
CA GLY A 28 -21.26 14.93 -5.22
C GLY A 28 -22.24 16.11 -5.03
N HIS A 29 -21.79 17.22 -4.44
CA HIS A 29 -22.56 18.46 -4.39
C HIS A 29 -22.80 19.09 -5.76
N ALA A 30 -21.85 18.97 -6.69
CA ALA A 30 -22.03 19.39 -8.08
C ALA A 30 -23.07 18.50 -8.75
N THR A 31 -22.96 17.16 -8.64
CA THR A 31 -23.92 16.21 -9.21
C THR A 31 -25.35 16.46 -8.74
N GLY A 32 -25.54 16.78 -7.45
CA GLY A 32 -26.86 17.09 -6.89
C GLY A 32 -27.52 18.35 -7.45
N ARG A 33 -26.74 19.29 -8.01
CA ARG A 33 -27.22 20.57 -8.55
C ARG A 33 -27.44 20.57 -10.07
N ILE A 34 -26.97 19.54 -10.77
CA ILE A 34 -27.14 19.39 -12.23
C ILE A 34 -28.61 19.53 -12.67
N PRO A 35 -29.60 18.87 -12.01
CA PRO A 35 -31.00 18.96 -12.46
C PRO A 35 -31.60 20.36 -12.34
N ALA A 36 -31.20 21.13 -11.31
CA ALA A 36 -31.67 22.50 -11.11
C ALA A 36 -31.01 23.46 -12.12
N ALA A 37 -29.70 23.34 -12.31
CA ALA A 37 -28.97 24.14 -13.30
C ALA A 37 -29.41 23.86 -14.75
N ALA A 38 -29.83 22.62 -15.05
CA ALA A 38 -30.36 22.26 -16.37
C ALA A 38 -31.76 22.86 -16.64
N ARG A 39 -32.55 23.10 -15.58
CA ARG A 39 -33.88 23.73 -15.69
C ARG A 39 -33.81 25.25 -15.72
N ASP A 40 -32.99 25.84 -14.85
CA ASP A 40 -32.94 27.29 -14.63
C ASP A 40 -31.83 27.99 -15.45
N GLY A 41 -30.99 27.23 -16.13
CA GLY A 41 -29.86 27.72 -16.93
C GLY A 41 -28.62 28.12 -16.09
N LEU A 42 -27.48 28.27 -16.75
CA LEU A 42 -26.18 28.55 -16.09
C LEU A 42 -26.09 29.95 -15.47
N GLY A 43 -26.89 30.91 -15.94
CA GLY A 43 -26.97 32.27 -15.38
C GLY A 43 -27.73 32.36 -14.06
N SER A 44 -28.43 31.30 -13.65
CA SER A 44 -29.18 31.24 -12.39
C SER A 44 -28.26 31.11 -11.17
N PRO A 45 -28.75 31.41 -9.94
CA PRO A 45 -28.01 31.14 -8.70
C PRO A 45 -27.61 29.67 -8.54
N ALA A 46 -28.43 28.74 -9.05
CA ALA A 46 -28.15 27.31 -9.06
C ALA A 46 -27.00 26.95 -10.01
N GLY A 47 -26.94 27.59 -11.19
CA GLY A 47 -25.85 27.47 -12.16
C GLY A 47 -24.52 27.98 -11.60
N HIS A 48 -24.52 29.14 -10.95
CA HIS A 48 -23.32 29.68 -10.29
C HIS A 48 -22.83 28.77 -9.17
N ALA A 49 -23.73 28.24 -8.33
CA ALA A 49 -23.36 27.29 -7.29
C ALA A 49 -22.77 25.99 -7.84
N LEU A 50 -23.25 25.52 -9.01
CA LEU A 50 -22.67 24.38 -9.72
C LEU A 50 -21.25 24.69 -10.23
N LEU A 51 -21.05 25.85 -10.85
CA LEU A 51 -19.73 26.28 -11.34
C LEU A 51 -18.71 26.43 -10.20
N VAL A 52 -19.13 27.00 -9.07
CA VAL A 52 -18.27 27.08 -7.87
C VAL A 52 -17.91 25.69 -7.35
N ALA A 53 -18.88 24.77 -7.25
CA ALA A 53 -18.62 23.41 -6.80
C ALA A 53 -17.66 22.66 -7.75
N LEU A 54 -17.82 22.82 -9.06
CA LEU A 54 -16.91 22.26 -10.07
C LEU A 54 -15.52 22.90 -10.02
N GLY A 55 -15.44 24.21 -9.83
CA GLY A 55 -14.17 24.93 -9.67
C GLY A 55 -13.41 24.44 -8.45
N VAL A 56 -14.08 24.31 -7.30
CA VAL A 56 -13.49 23.76 -6.06
C VAL A 56 -13.05 22.31 -6.28
N ALA A 57 -13.90 21.45 -6.85
CA ALA A 57 -13.56 20.06 -7.13
C ALA A 57 -12.33 19.96 -8.05
N GLY A 58 -12.28 20.78 -9.11
CA GLY A 58 -11.17 20.84 -10.05
C GLY A 58 -9.86 21.29 -9.40
N VAL A 59 -9.90 22.34 -8.58
CA VAL A 59 -8.71 22.81 -7.84
C VAL A 59 -8.23 21.76 -6.84
N CYS A 60 -9.12 21.18 -6.03
CA CYS A 60 -8.76 20.13 -5.07
C CYS A 60 -8.21 18.88 -5.78
N TYR A 61 -8.79 18.50 -6.91
CA TYR A 61 -8.30 17.39 -7.73
C TYR A 61 -6.92 17.69 -8.33
N GLY A 62 -6.73 18.90 -8.87
CA GLY A 62 -5.44 19.38 -9.37
C GLY A 62 -4.35 19.32 -8.29
N LEU A 63 -4.65 19.79 -7.08
CA LEU A 63 -3.74 19.69 -5.93
C LEU A 63 -3.46 18.24 -5.54
N SER A 64 -4.46 17.36 -5.65
CA SER A 64 -4.30 15.93 -5.36
C SER A 64 -3.38 15.22 -6.37
N LEU A 65 -3.31 15.70 -7.61
CA LEU A 65 -2.39 15.16 -8.64
C LEU A 65 -0.93 15.52 -8.36
N VAL A 66 -0.66 16.72 -7.85
CA VAL A 66 0.70 17.18 -7.50
C VAL A 66 1.30 16.38 -6.35
N ARG A 67 0.44 15.79 -5.51
CA ARG A 67 0.84 15.00 -4.34
C ARG A 67 1.76 13.82 -4.69
N GLY A 68 1.44 13.04 -5.73
CA GLY A 68 2.23 11.88 -6.11
C GLY A 68 3.68 12.25 -6.45
N PRO A 69 3.90 13.15 -7.42
CA PRO A 69 5.23 13.66 -7.75
C PRO A 69 5.96 14.30 -6.56
N ALA A 70 5.24 15.04 -5.69
CA ALA A 70 5.84 15.63 -4.49
C ALA A 70 6.33 14.55 -3.50
N GLN A 71 5.55 13.50 -3.29
CA GLN A 71 5.93 12.35 -2.48
C GLN A 71 7.16 11.65 -3.04
N ASP A 72 7.18 11.43 -4.36
CA ASP A 72 8.30 10.77 -5.04
C ASP A 72 9.58 11.58 -4.92
N ALA A 73 9.50 12.90 -5.14
CA ALA A 73 10.63 13.81 -5.01
C ALA A 73 11.17 13.86 -3.56
N LEU A 74 10.29 13.99 -2.57
CA LEU A 74 10.66 13.94 -1.15
C LEU A 74 11.31 12.59 -0.81
N SER A 75 10.76 11.50 -1.35
CA SER A 75 11.26 10.15 -1.07
C SER A 75 12.64 9.96 -1.67
N ALA A 76 12.88 10.46 -2.89
CA ALA A 76 14.17 10.39 -3.55
C ALA A 76 15.25 11.13 -2.75
N VAL A 77 14.95 12.33 -2.24
CA VAL A 77 15.90 13.12 -1.42
C VAL A 77 16.21 12.42 -0.10
N VAL A 78 15.19 11.91 0.61
CA VAL A 78 15.38 11.17 1.86
C VAL A 78 16.18 9.89 1.61
N ARG A 79 15.83 9.15 0.55
CA ARG A 79 16.53 7.93 0.12
C ARG A 79 18.00 8.20 -0.17
N ALA A 80 18.31 9.23 -0.95
CA ALA A 80 19.68 9.60 -1.28
C ALA A 80 20.50 9.94 -0.02
N ARG A 81 19.95 10.73 0.91
CA ARG A 81 20.64 11.10 2.17
C ARG A 81 20.86 9.91 3.09
N MET A 82 19.86 9.02 3.23
CA MET A 82 19.99 7.79 4.01
C MET A 82 20.99 6.84 3.37
N ALA A 83 20.97 6.67 2.05
CA ALA A 83 21.92 5.83 1.32
C ALA A 83 23.36 6.28 1.58
N VAL A 84 23.67 7.58 1.43
CA VAL A 84 25.02 8.11 1.69
C VAL A 84 25.44 7.91 3.15
N THR A 85 24.54 8.13 4.10
CA THR A 85 24.84 7.98 5.54
C THR A 85 25.08 6.52 5.91
N LEU A 86 24.24 5.62 5.42
CA LEU A 86 24.37 4.17 5.64
C LEU A 86 25.63 3.62 4.97
N GLN A 87 25.90 4.02 3.72
CA GLN A 87 27.10 3.62 3.00
C GLN A 87 28.37 4.11 3.71
N ARG A 88 28.39 5.36 4.19
CA ARG A 88 29.54 5.87 4.97
C ARG A 88 29.74 5.07 6.25
N ARG A 89 28.67 4.80 7.01
CA ARG A 89 28.74 3.98 8.23
C ARG A 89 29.19 2.55 7.94
N LEU A 90 28.73 1.95 6.84
CA LEU A 90 29.14 0.62 6.40
C LEU A 90 30.63 0.59 6.05
N VAL A 91 31.11 1.55 5.25
CA VAL A 91 32.53 1.66 4.90
C VAL A 91 33.39 1.84 6.15
N THR A 92 32.99 2.69 7.08
CA THR A 92 33.71 2.87 8.35
C THR A 92 33.69 1.61 9.21
N ALA A 93 32.55 0.91 9.30
CA ALA A 93 32.43 -0.31 10.09
C ALA A 93 33.20 -1.49 9.49
N VAL A 94 33.20 -1.63 8.16
CA VAL A 94 33.91 -2.67 7.40
C VAL A 94 35.42 -2.41 7.40
N GLY A 95 35.84 -1.13 7.38
CA GLY A 95 37.26 -0.75 7.38
C GLY A 95 37.89 -0.61 8.77
N ALA A 96 37.13 -0.74 9.86
CA ALA A 96 37.66 -0.61 11.22
C ALA A 96 38.46 -1.84 11.71
N PRO A 97 38.05 -3.09 11.44
CA PRO A 97 38.83 -4.27 11.80
C PRO A 97 40.07 -4.42 10.91
N ALA A 98 41.20 -4.83 11.49
CA ALA A 98 42.41 -5.10 10.72
C ALA A 98 42.30 -6.42 9.94
N GLY A 99 42.63 -6.39 8.65
CA GLY A 99 42.67 -7.57 7.77
C GLY A 99 41.37 -7.84 7.00
N ILE A 100 41.40 -8.88 6.16
CA ILE A 100 40.28 -9.25 5.25
C ILE A 100 39.49 -10.48 5.72
N ALA A 101 39.91 -11.15 6.80
CA ALA A 101 39.30 -12.40 7.26
C ALA A 101 37.80 -12.25 7.60
N HIS A 102 37.36 -11.08 8.08
CA HIS A 102 35.94 -10.83 8.36
C HIS A 102 35.10 -10.66 7.08
N LEU A 103 35.71 -10.30 5.95
CA LEU A 103 35.02 -10.16 4.67
C LEU A 103 34.76 -11.51 3.99
N GLU A 104 35.48 -12.55 4.40
CA GLU A 104 35.32 -13.91 3.90
C GLU A 104 34.31 -14.71 4.72
N ASP A 105 33.93 -14.21 5.90
CA ASP A 105 32.94 -14.82 6.77
C ASP A 105 31.53 -14.72 6.17
N PRO A 106 30.83 -15.86 5.95
CA PRO A 106 29.48 -15.88 5.41
C PRO A 106 28.47 -15.09 6.24
N GLU A 107 28.62 -15.04 7.56
CA GLU A 107 27.70 -14.30 8.43
C GLU A 107 27.84 -12.78 8.23
N THR A 108 29.07 -12.31 8.09
CA THR A 108 29.37 -10.90 7.80
C THR A 108 28.91 -10.50 6.40
N LEU A 109 29.07 -11.37 5.41
CA LEU A 109 28.53 -11.17 4.05
C LEU A 109 26.99 -11.14 4.04
N ASP A 110 26.32 -12.01 4.79
CA ASP A 110 24.86 -11.99 4.91
C ASP A 110 24.38 -10.71 5.62
N ARG A 111 25.09 -10.23 6.64
CA ARG A 111 24.81 -8.93 7.28
C ARG A 111 25.00 -7.76 6.31
N LEU A 112 26.04 -7.80 5.47
CA LEU A 112 26.32 -6.79 4.46
C LEU A 112 25.24 -6.79 3.35
N ALA A 113 24.86 -7.96 2.84
CA ALA A 113 23.80 -8.12 1.85
C ALA A 113 22.44 -7.66 2.39
N ASN A 114 22.15 -7.92 3.67
CA ASN A 114 20.97 -7.39 4.36
C ASN A 114 21.03 -5.86 4.50
N ALA A 115 22.17 -5.29 4.90
CA ALA A 115 22.34 -3.85 5.04
C ALA A 115 22.24 -3.10 3.71
N GLN A 116 22.65 -3.74 2.61
CA GLN A 116 22.48 -3.24 1.24
C GLN A 116 21.06 -3.44 0.68
N GLY A 117 20.18 -4.15 1.40
CA GLY A 117 18.79 -4.38 0.98
C GLY A 117 18.63 -5.41 -0.14
N GLN A 118 19.69 -6.14 -0.53
CA GLN A 118 19.66 -7.10 -1.65
C GLN A 118 18.73 -8.30 -1.37
N LEU A 119 18.54 -8.66 -0.10
CA LEU A 119 17.73 -9.81 0.30
C LEU A 119 16.23 -9.52 0.38
N MET A 120 15.84 -8.25 0.59
CA MET A 120 14.43 -7.88 0.83
C MET A 120 13.82 -6.99 -0.26
N ASN A 121 14.59 -6.56 -1.27
CA ASN A 121 14.15 -5.61 -2.30
C ASN A 121 13.54 -4.30 -1.74
N ALA A 122 13.81 -4.00 -0.47
CA ALA A 122 13.30 -2.85 0.25
C ALA A 122 14.47 -2.25 1.03
N ALA A 123 14.96 -1.09 0.59
CA ALA A 123 15.99 -0.38 1.34
C ALA A 123 15.38 0.18 2.64
N PRO A 124 16.10 0.17 3.77
CA PRO A 124 15.66 0.84 5.01
C PRO A 124 15.33 2.34 4.80
N ALA A 125 15.93 2.91 3.75
CA ALA A 125 15.69 4.24 3.20
C ALA A 125 14.25 4.53 2.77
N GLU A 126 13.44 3.49 2.50
CA GLU A 126 12.05 3.64 2.02
C GLU A 126 11.01 3.72 3.14
N ALA A 127 11.37 3.26 4.34
CA ALA A 127 10.46 3.13 5.48
C ALA A 127 9.82 4.45 5.95
N PRO A 128 10.53 5.60 6.02
CA PRO A 128 9.96 6.80 6.61
C PRO A 128 8.78 7.39 5.79
N MET A 129 8.90 7.38 4.46
CA MET A 129 7.88 7.95 3.58
C MET A 129 6.69 7.01 3.34
N THR A 130 6.94 5.70 3.34
CA THR A 130 5.85 4.71 3.30
C THR A 130 4.99 4.78 4.57
N ILE A 131 5.61 4.95 5.74
CA ILE A 131 4.88 5.18 7.00
C ILE A 131 4.10 6.50 6.96
N ALA A 132 4.72 7.59 6.49
CA ALA A 132 4.05 8.89 6.41
C ALA A 132 2.81 8.86 5.49
N GLY A 133 2.95 8.31 4.27
CA GLY A 133 1.84 8.14 3.35
C GLY A 133 0.75 7.20 3.87
N GLN A 134 1.14 6.18 4.65
CA GLN A 134 0.19 5.28 5.28
C GLN A 134 -0.63 5.95 6.38
N VAL A 135 0.00 6.81 7.19
CA VAL A 135 -0.71 7.63 8.19
C VAL A 135 -1.70 8.58 7.50
N GLY A 136 -1.29 9.23 6.40
CA GLY A 136 -2.17 10.07 5.59
C GLY A 136 -3.37 9.29 5.03
N GLY A 137 -3.12 8.10 4.48
CA GLY A 137 -4.18 7.19 4.04
C GLY A 137 -5.13 6.76 5.16
N TRP A 138 -4.62 6.43 6.35
CA TRP A 138 -5.45 6.06 7.50
C TRP A 138 -6.34 7.22 7.97
N LEU A 139 -5.78 8.44 8.03
CA LEU A 139 -6.54 9.64 8.36
C LEU A 139 -7.60 9.93 7.30
N SER A 140 -7.26 9.81 6.02
CA SER A 140 -8.19 9.98 4.89
C SER A 140 -9.36 9.01 4.97
N GLY A 141 -9.09 7.72 5.20
CA GLY A 141 -10.12 6.71 5.34
C GLY A 141 -10.98 6.90 6.60
N THR A 142 -10.40 7.39 7.70
CA THR A 142 -11.15 7.71 8.92
C THR A 142 -12.09 8.89 8.68
N LEU A 143 -11.65 9.92 7.97
CA LEU A 143 -12.49 11.03 7.51
C LEU A 143 -13.64 10.52 6.63
N ALA A 144 -13.39 9.61 5.69
CA ALA A 144 -14.44 9.01 4.87
C ALA A 144 -15.48 8.26 5.73
N CYS A 145 -15.05 7.51 6.75
CA CYS A 145 -15.95 6.88 7.72
C CYS A 145 -16.76 7.89 8.54
N LEU A 146 -16.18 9.03 8.93
CA LEU A 146 -16.88 10.11 9.62
C LEU A 146 -17.95 10.76 8.74
N VAL A 147 -17.65 10.97 7.45
CA VAL A 147 -18.62 11.47 6.47
C VAL A 147 -19.80 10.50 6.32
N LEU A 148 -19.53 9.19 6.25
CA LEU A 148 -20.58 8.15 6.24
C LEU A 148 -21.39 8.14 7.54
N ALA A 149 -20.75 8.34 8.69
CA ALA A 149 -21.41 8.40 9.99
C ALA A 149 -22.37 9.60 10.14
N SER A 150 -22.08 10.71 9.43
CA SER A 150 -22.96 11.89 9.38
C SER A 150 -24.31 11.59 8.71
N PHE A 151 -24.34 10.68 7.72
CA PHE A 151 -25.59 10.22 7.11
C PHE A 151 -26.32 9.23 8.02
N ARG A 152 -25.64 8.15 8.43
CA ARG A 152 -26.15 7.15 9.36
C ARG A 152 -24.99 6.65 10.22
N TRP A 153 -25.03 6.94 11.51
CA TRP A 153 -23.96 6.59 12.46
C TRP A 153 -23.60 5.11 12.44
N TRP A 154 -24.59 4.22 12.29
CA TRP A 154 -24.38 2.78 12.25
C TRP A 154 -23.58 2.34 11.02
N LEU A 155 -23.71 3.03 9.88
CA LEU A 155 -23.07 2.68 8.61
C LEU A 155 -21.58 3.05 8.66
N GLY A 156 -21.27 4.26 9.13
CA GLY A 156 -19.88 4.69 9.36
C GLY A 156 -19.17 3.80 10.38
N LEU A 157 -19.85 3.42 11.48
CA LEU A 157 -19.29 2.55 12.50
C LEU A 157 -19.11 1.10 12.01
N ALA A 158 -20.05 0.57 11.23
CA ALA A 158 -19.94 -0.77 10.64
C ALA A 158 -18.77 -0.86 9.66
N VAL A 159 -18.59 0.12 8.78
CA VAL A 159 -17.48 0.19 7.82
C VAL A 159 -16.15 0.33 8.55
N PHE A 160 -16.07 1.21 9.56
CA PHE A 160 -14.88 1.36 10.37
C PHE A 160 -14.51 0.07 11.12
N ALA A 161 -15.48 -0.57 11.77
CA ALA A 161 -15.28 -1.83 12.48
C ALA A 161 -14.83 -2.96 11.54
N ALA A 162 -15.42 -3.04 10.33
CA ALA A 162 -15.02 -4.00 9.31
C ALA A 162 -13.54 -3.80 8.91
N TRP A 163 -13.10 -2.56 8.67
CA TRP A 163 -11.69 -2.28 8.34
C TRP A 163 -10.72 -2.55 9.48
N VAL A 164 -11.09 -2.25 10.73
CA VAL A 164 -10.27 -2.59 11.90
C VAL A 164 -10.17 -4.11 12.07
N ALA A 165 -11.26 -4.84 11.83
CA ALA A 165 -11.26 -6.30 11.86
C ALA A 165 -10.35 -6.91 10.78
N VAL A 166 -10.26 -6.29 9.60
CA VAL A 166 -9.37 -6.68 8.49
C VAL A 166 -7.89 -6.48 8.82
N ARG A 167 -7.52 -5.47 9.61
CA ARG A 167 -6.10 -5.19 9.91
C ARG A 167 -5.40 -6.34 10.62
N ARG A 168 -6.08 -7.02 11.54
CA ARG A 168 -5.47 -8.10 12.33
C ARG A 168 -5.05 -9.31 11.48
N PRO A 169 -5.92 -9.93 10.65
CA PRO A 169 -5.53 -11.05 9.80
C PRO A 169 -4.50 -10.64 8.74
N ILE A 170 -4.61 -9.43 8.16
CA ILE A 170 -3.60 -8.95 7.20
C ILE A 170 -2.25 -8.77 7.89
N GLY A 171 -2.19 -8.13 9.06
CA GLY A 171 -0.93 -7.98 9.81
C GLY A 171 -0.36 -9.31 10.32
N GLN A 172 -1.20 -10.31 10.58
CA GLN A 172 -0.74 -11.67 10.88
C GLN A 172 -0.18 -12.36 9.63
N LEU A 173 -0.78 -12.15 8.46
CA LEU A 173 -0.29 -12.64 7.18
C LEU A 173 1.05 -12.01 6.79
N ILE A 174 1.21 -10.70 6.99
CA ILE A 174 2.47 -10.00 6.71
C ILE A 174 3.57 -10.52 7.65
N ARG A 175 3.28 -10.63 8.97
CA ARG A 175 4.26 -11.15 9.93
C ARG A 175 4.61 -12.63 9.70
N SER A 176 3.64 -13.46 9.35
CA SER A 176 3.91 -14.87 9.02
C SER A 176 4.71 -15.01 7.73
N ARG A 177 4.52 -14.11 6.75
CA ARG A 177 5.36 -14.05 5.55
C ARG A 177 6.81 -13.70 5.87
N VAL A 178 7.07 -12.73 6.74
CA VAL A 178 8.45 -12.38 7.15
C VAL A 178 9.15 -13.54 7.88
N GLY A 179 8.43 -14.26 8.75
CA GLY A 179 8.97 -15.46 9.41
C GLY A 179 9.20 -16.63 8.46
N SER A 180 8.26 -16.87 7.55
CA SER A 180 8.34 -17.96 6.57
C SER A 180 9.41 -17.71 5.51
N PHE A 181 9.66 -16.44 5.14
CA PHE A 181 10.75 -16.08 4.21
C PHE A 181 12.13 -16.40 4.79
N ARG A 182 12.35 -16.21 6.09
CA ARG A 182 13.60 -16.61 6.75
C ARG A 182 13.81 -18.12 6.72
N ALA A 183 12.76 -18.89 7.01
CA ALA A 183 12.82 -20.36 6.99
C ALA A 183 12.91 -20.95 5.56
N ALA A 184 12.25 -20.32 4.59
CA ALA A 184 12.31 -20.68 3.17
C ALA A 184 13.59 -20.18 2.49
N GLY A 185 14.33 -19.27 3.13
CA GLY A 185 15.48 -18.57 2.55
C GLY A 185 16.61 -19.50 2.15
N GLU A 186 16.97 -20.48 2.97
CA GLU A 186 18.05 -21.41 2.65
C GLU A 186 17.71 -22.35 1.46
N PRO A 187 16.55 -23.04 1.43
CA PRO A 187 16.13 -23.82 0.26
C PRO A 187 16.01 -22.97 -1.01
N LEU A 188 15.42 -21.77 -0.94
CA LEU A 188 15.30 -20.89 -2.10
C LEU A 188 16.66 -20.40 -2.58
N ARG A 189 17.60 -20.07 -1.68
CA ARG A 189 18.96 -19.65 -2.05
C ARG A 189 19.69 -20.74 -2.81
N ARG A 190 19.56 -22.00 -2.36
CA ARG A 190 20.11 -23.16 -3.08
C ARG A 190 19.44 -23.37 -4.45
N ALA A 191 18.12 -23.20 -4.54
CA ALA A 191 17.43 -23.24 -5.82
C ALA A 191 17.96 -22.15 -6.77
N TRP A 192 18.01 -20.89 -6.34
CA TRP A 192 18.54 -19.79 -7.15
C TRP A 192 19.99 -19.98 -7.57
N TYR A 193 20.83 -20.54 -6.70
CA TYR A 193 22.21 -20.90 -7.06
C TYR A 193 22.24 -21.94 -8.19
N LEU A 194 21.49 -23.04 -8.07
CA LEU A 194 21.41 -24.09 -9.09
C LEU A 194 20.84 -23.56 -10.41
N PHE A 195 19.85 -22.66 -10.34
CA PHE A 195 19.33 -21.96 -11.50
C PHE A 195 20.40 -21.10 -12.17
N GLY A 196 21.20 -20.36 -11.38
CA GLY A 196 22.31 -19.57 -11.88
C GLY A 196 23.38 -20.42 -12.55
N VAL A 197 23.73 -21.58 -11.98
CA VAL A 197 24.68 -22.53 -12.59
C VAL A 197 24.13 -23.09 -13.91
N ALA A 198 22.83 -23.39 -13.98
CA ALA A 198 22.21 -23.93 -15.20
C ALA A 198 22.07 -22.90 -16.33
N THR A 199 21.95 -21.60 -16.00
CA THR A 199 21.66 -20.52 -16.96
C THR A 199 22.87 -19.70 -17.36
N ARG A 200 23.93 -19.66 -16.53
CA ARG A 200 25.12 -18.85 -16.81
C ARG A 200 26.00 -19.51 -17.90
N PRO A 201 26.54 -18.73 -18.85
CA PRO A 201 27.40 -19.25 -19.91
C PRO A 201 28.67 -19.93 -19.41
N THR A 202 29.18 -19.51 -18.24
CA THR A 202 30.45 -19.97 -17.66
C THR A 202 30.41 -21.46 -17.28
N ALA A 203 29.30 -21.93 -16.71
CA ALA A 203 29.13 -23.34 -16.30
C ALA A 203 28.44 -24.20 -17.37
N ALA A 204 27.98 -23.60 -18.47
CA ALA A 204 27.20 -24.30 -19.49
C ALA A 204 27.98 -25.41 -20.21
N LYS A 205 29.30 -25.26 -20.38
CA LYS A 205 30.16 -26.29 -21.00
C LYS A 205 30.27 -27.50 -20.09
N GLU A 206 30.58 -27.31 -18.81
CA GLU A 206 30.69 -28.37 -17.81
C GLU A 206 29.37 -29.12 -17.65
N ALA A 207 28.24 -28.40 -17.56
CA ALA A 207 26.93 -29.02 -17.46
C ALA A 207 26.59 -29.92 -18.67
N ARG A 208 27.06 -29.58 -19.88
CA ARG A 208 26.88 -30.40 -21.09
C ARG A 208 27.85 -31.57 -21.14
N VAL A 209 29.13 -31.34 -20.86
CA VAL A 209 30.18 -32.37 -20.87
C VAL A 209 29.88 -33.48 -19.86
N PHE A 210 29.43 -33.12 -18.66
CA PHE A 210 29.10 -34.06 -17.59
C PHE A 210 27.63 -34.51 -17.60
N GLY A 211 26.80 -34.05 -18.54
CA GLY A 211 25.39 -34.44 -18.62
C GLY A 211 24.53 -34.00 -17.42
N LEU A 212 24.93 -32.95 -16.70
CA LEU A 212 24.32 -32.51 -15.43
C LEU A 212 22.98 -31.80 -15.59
N GLY A 213 22.51 -31.53 -16.82
CA GLY A 213 21.29 -30.75 -17.07
C GLY A 213 20.04 -31.30 -16.37
N GLY A 214 19.79 -32.61 -16.48
CA GLY A 214 18.66 -33.26 -15.82
C GLY A 214 18.78 -33.24 -14.29
N TRP A 215 20.00 -33.45 -13.78
CA TRP A 215 20.29 -33.41 -12.35
C TRP A 215 20.09 -32.00 -11.76
N LEU A 216 20.61 -30.96 -12.42
CA LEU A 216 20.44 -29.56 -12.03
C LEU A 216 18.96 -29.17 -12.00
N ALA A 217 18.19 -29.54 -13.02
CA ALA A 217 16.76 -29.25 -13.09
C ALA A 217 15.97 -29.96 -11.98
N ALA A 218 16.25 -31.24 -11.75
CA ALA A 218 15.61 -32.02 -10.69
C ALA A 218 15.90 -31.44 -9.30
N ARG A 219 17.18 -31.13 -9.04
CA ARG A 219 17.61 -30.59 -7.74
C ARG A 219 17.10 -29.17 -7.51
N HIS A 220 17.08 -28.33 -8.54
CA HIS A 220 16.43 -27.02 -8.50
C HIS A 220 14.95 -27.16 -8.11
N ARG A 221 14.20 -28.03 -8.80
CA ARG A 221 12.78 -28.26 -8.55
C ARG A 221 12.52 -28.70 -7.10
N GLU A 222 13.33 -29.62 -6.59
CA GLU A 222 13.20 -30.11 -5.21
C GLU A 222 13.38 -28.99 -4.18
N TYR A 223 14.47 -28.22 -4.27
CA TYR A 223 14.73 -27.11 -3.34
C TYR A 223 13.70 -25.98 -3.49
N TYR A 224 13.24 -25.71 -4.72
CA TYR A 224 12.22 -24.71 -5.00
C TYR A 224 10.87 -25.10 -4.37
N ILE A 225 10.43 -26.35 -4.56
CA ILE A 225 9.20 -26.87 -3.94
C ILE A 225 9.35 -26.89 -2.42
N ALA A 226 10.49 -27.34 -1.89
CA ALA A 226 10.75 -27.38 -0.46
C ALA A 226 10.68 -25.98 0.19
N GLY A 227 11.21 -24.96 -0.49
CA GLY A 227 11.12 -23.57 -0.03
C GLY A 227 9.71 -22.97 -0.13
N LEU A 228 8.93 -23.35 -1.15
CA LEU A 228 7.56 -22.83 -1.33
C LEU A 228 6.49 -23.53 -0.50
N THR A 229 6.68 -24.81 -0.18
CA THR A 229 5.69 -25.63 0.53
C THR A 229 5.24 -25.01 1.87
N PRO A 230 6.13 -24.48 2.74
CA PRO A 230 5.74 -23.80 3.97
C PRO A 230 4.88 -22.56 3.69
N THR A 231 5.28 -21.76 2.70
CA THR A 231 4.55 -20.55 2.28
C THR A 231 3.17 -20.90 1.75
N TRP A 232 3.03 -21.95 0.94
CA TRP A 232 1.74 -22.41 0.43
C TRP A 232 0.84 -22.97 1.53
N ALA A 233 1.39 -23.73 2.49
CA ALA A 233 0.64 -24.22 3.63
C ALA A 233 0.10 -23.06 4.49
N GLU A 234 0.92 -22.03 4.73
CA GLU A 234 0.50 -20.85 5.49
C GLU A 234 -0.56 -20.04 4.74
N ILE A 235 -0.41 -19.83 3.43
CA ILE A 235 -1.42 -19.17 2.59
C ILE A 235 -2.75 -19.94 2.63
N ARG A 236 -2.73 -21.28 2.51
CA ARG A 236 -3.95 -22.09 2.58
C ARG A 236 -4.62 -22.00 3.95
N ARG A 237 -3.84 -22.07 5.03
CA ARG A 237 -4.33 -21.99 6.41
C ARG A 237 -4.95 -20.63 6.74
N GLN A 238 -4.31 -19.55 6.27
CA GLN A 238 -4.80 -18.19 6.51
C GLN A 238 -5.86 -17.75 5.50
N GLY A 239 -5.92 -18.39 4.32
CA GLY A 239 -6.83 -18.06 3.24
C GLY A 239 -8.30 -18.07 3.67
N ARG A 240 -8.72 -19.05 4.49
CA ARG A 240 -10.11 -19.08 5.00
C ARG A 240 -10.43 -17.90 5.92
N ARG A 241 -9.49 -17.48 6.78
CA ARG A 241 -9.70 -16.32 7.67
C ARG A 241 -9.76 -15.02 6.86
N VAL A 242 -8.86 -14.85 5.90
CA VAL A 242 -8.85 -13.69 4.99
C VAL A 242 -10.14 -13.67 4.15
N ALA A 243 -10.58 -14.82 3.63
CA ALA A 243 -11.82 -14.93 2.86
C ALA A 243 -13.06 -14.56 3.69
N VAL A 244 -13.20 -15.08 4.91
CA VAL A 244 -14.33 -14.73 5.80
C VAL A 244 -14.37 -13.23 6.08
N VAL A 245 -13.22 -12.63 6.33
CA VAL A 245 -13.13 -11.19 6.60
C VAL A 245 -13.41 -10.37 5.34
N ALA A 246 -12.89 -10.78 4.17
CA ALA A 246 -13.20 -10.14 2.89
C ALA A 246 -14.70 -10.20 2.58
N VAL A 247 -15.34 -11.36 2.75
CA VAL A 247 -16.80 -11.52 2.59
C VAL A 247 -17.57 -10.62 3.56
N GLY A 248 -17.12 -10.51 4.81
CA GLY A 248 -17.72 -9.59 5.78
C GLY A 248 -17.66 -8.13 5.34
N VAL A 249 -16.51 -7.68 4.81
CA VAL A 249 -16.37 -6.32 4.24
C VAL A 249 -17.32 -6.15 3.06
N PHE A 250 -17.35 -7.09 2.11
CA PHE A 250 -18.27 -7.01 0.97
C PHE A 250 -19.73 -6.96 1.41
N ALA A 251 -20.12 -7.72 2.43
CA ALA A 251 -21.47 -7.68 2.99
C ALA A 251 -21.82 -6.30 3.58
N VAL A 252 -20.90 -5.67 4.32
CA VAL A 252 -21.10 -4.31 4.85
C VAL A 252 -21.22 -3.28 3.71
N PHE A 253 -20.42 -3.41 2.66
CA PHE A 253 -20.53 -2.55 1.47
C PHE A 253 -21.86 -2.75 0.74
N ALA A 254 -22.29 -4.00 0.56
CA ALA A 254 -23.57 -4.33 -0.09
C ALA A 254 -24.76 -3.82 0.73
N LEU A 255 -24.71 -3.93 2.07
CA LEU A 255 -25.70 -3.34 2.97
C LEU A 255 -25.71 -1.82 2.87
N GLY A 256 -24.54 -1.18 2.88
CA GLY A 256 -24.42 0.27 2.70
C GLY A 256 -25.03 0.75 1.39
N ALA A 257 -24.64 0.13 0.27
CA ALA A 257 -25.20 0.43 -1.05
C ALA A 257 -26.70 0.13 -1.14
N GLY A 258 -27.16 -0.98 -0.54
CA GLY A 258 -28.58 -1.36 -0.50
C GLY A 258 -29.43 -0.37 0.29
N THR A 259 -28.96 0.10 1.45
CA THR A 259 -29.67 1.13 2.23
C THR A 259 -29.72 2.47 1.51
N LEU A 260 -28.63 2.88 0.85
CA LEU A 260 -28.62 4.09 0.01
C LEU A 260 -29.58 3.97 -1.18
N GLY A 261 -29.64 2.80 -1.83
CA GLY A 261 -30.59 2.53 -2.90
C GLY A 261 -32.05 2.55 -2.41
N TRP A 262 -32.30 2.00 -1.23
CA TRP A 262 -33.63 2.00 -0.61
C TRP A 262 -34.13 3.41 -0.26
N THR A 263 -33.29 4.24 0.35
CA THR A 263 -33.66 5.63 0.68
C THR A 263 -33.83 6.50 -0.57
N ALA A 264 -33.06 6.21 -1.63
CA ALA A 264 -33.22 6.87 -2.91
C ALA A 264 -34.55 6.51 -3.59
N TYR A 265 -34.95 5.24 -3.50
CA TYR A 265 -36.24 4.77 -4.01
C TYR A 265 -37.43 5.44 -3.31
N HIS A 266 -37.31 5.71 -2.01
CA HIS A 266 -38.34 6.41 -1.23
C HIS A 266 -38.27 7.94 -1.32
N HIS A 267 -37.40 8.49 -2.18
CA HIS A 267 -37.17 9.93 -2.34
C HIS A 267 -36.79 10.69 -1.05
N GLU A 268 -36.29 9.99 -0.02
CA GLU A 268 -35.89 10.59 1.26
C GLU A 268 -34.52 11.29 1.16
N THR A 269 -33.74 10.98 0.11
CA THR A 269 -32.37 11.47 -0.05
C THR A 269 -32.15 12.23 -1.34
N SER A 270 -31.44 13.36 -1.24
CA SER A 270 -31.03 14.15 -2.40
C SER A 270 -30.01 13.37 -3.27
N LEU A 271 -30.03 13.64 -4.58
CA LEU A 271 -29.11 13.03 -5.55
C LEU A 271 -27.63 13.31 -5.19
N GLY A 272 -27.36 14.49 -4.61
CA GLY A 272 -26.02 14.86 -4.16
C GLY A 272 -25.54 14.04 -2.96
N THR A 273 -26.42 13.79 -1.99
CA THR A 273 -26.11 12.93 -0.84
C THR A 273 -25.75 11.52 -1.30
N LEU A 274 -26.49 10.96 -2.26
CA LEU A 274 -26.21 9.64 -2.79
C LEU A 274 -24.85 9.56 -3.51
N ALA A 275 -24.54 10.55 -4.35
CA ALA A 275 -23.26 10.62 -5.06
C ALA A 275 -22.06 10.72 -4.10
N VAL A 276 -22.17 11.51 -3.04
CA VAL A 276 -21.12 11.60 -2.00
C VAL A 276 -20.99 10.28 -1.26
N MET A 277 -22.09 9.70 -0.75
CA MET A 277 -22.01 8.50 0.10
C MET A 277 -21.50 7.28 -0.66
N LEU A 278 -21.89 7.13 -1.94
CA LEU A 278 -21.46 5.98 -2.76
C LEU A 278 -19.97 6.05 -3.09
N THR A 279 -19.41 7.24 -3.27
CA THR A 279 -17.97 7.44 -3.53
C THR A 279 -17.12 7.38 -2.26
N MET A 280 -17.70 7.68 -1.09
CA MET A 280 -17.03 7.54 0.22
C MET A 280 -16.80 6.08 0.64
N LEU A 281 -17.64 5.15 0.17
CA LEU A 281 -17.49 3.72 0.46
C LEU A 281 -16.11 3.18 0.04
N PRO A 282 -15.68 3.27 -1.23
CA PRO A 282 -14.34 2.84 -1.63
C PRO A 282 -13.21 3.67 -0.99
N SER A 283 -13.41 4.96 -0.72
CA SER A 283 -12.39 5.78 -0.02
C SER A 283 -12.10 5.29 1.41
N SER A 284 -13.06 4.66 2.08
CA SER A 284 -12.84 4.06 3.40
C SER A 284 -11.82 2.91 3.40
N MET A 285 -11.52 2.31 2.23
CA MET A 285 -10.53 1.24 2.07
C MET A 285 -9.15 1.61 2.61
N ALA A 286 -8.81 2.90 2.57
CA ALA A 286 -7.52 3.39 3.05
C ALA A 286 -7.27 3.06 4.54
N VAL A 287 -8.32 2.93 5.37
CA VAL A 287 -8.21 2.51 6.79
C VAL A 287 -7.64 1.10 6.92
N GLY A 288 -7.98 0.21 5.99
CA GLY A 288 -7.56 -1.19 5.99
C GLY A 288 -6.16 -1.46 5.46
N SER A 289 -5.53 -0.45 4.84
CA SER A 289 -4.20 -0.62 4.23
C SER A 289 -3.14 -0.93 5.30
N VAL A 290 -2.33 -1.97 5.04
CA VAL A 290 -1.18 -2.35 5.85
C VAL A 290 0.00 -2.56 4.89
N SER A 291 1.11 -1.89 5.14
CA SER A 291 2.37 -1.98 4.37
C SER A 291 3.41 -2.76 5.15
#